data_AF-A0A5C8P1P7-F1
#
_entry.id   AF-A0A5C8P1P7-F1
#
_cell.length_a   1.000
_cell.length_b   1.000
_cell.length_c   1.000
_cell.angle_alpha   90.00
_cell.angle_beta   90.00
_cell.angle_gamma   90.00
#
_symmetry.space_group_name_H-M   'P 1'
#
loop_
_entity.id
_entity.type
_entity.pdbx_description
1 polymer ?
#
loop_
_entity_poly.entity_id
_entity_poly.type
_entity_poly.pdbx_seq_one_letter_code
_entity_poly.pdbx_strand_id
1 'polypeptide(L)' 'MTTDPLQPAGFDALQRALPEYDVRIELRNFDRAFALLILDRDGREVASIDGQSMRCLSRLSWRQEFVDAVRRSARRRNP' A
#
# COMPACT_ATOMS: atom_id res chain seq x y z
N MET A 1 21.59 3.33 16.06
CA MET A 1 21.26 2.29 15.08
C MET A 1 19.85 2.56 14.59
N THR A 2 19.71 3.23 13.45
CA THR A 2 18.45 3.32 12.73
C THR A 2 18.27 1.99 12.01
N THR A 3 17.44 1.10 12.56
CA THR A 3 16.89 0.00 11.78
C THR A 3 16.05 0.62 10.69
N ASP A 4 16.62 0.79 9.50
CA ASP A 4 15.79 0.99 8.31
C ASP A 4 14.82 -0.20 8.28
N PRO A 5 13.50 0.03 8.42
CA PRO A 5 12.56 -1.07 8.32
C PRO A 5 12.78 -1.70 6.94
N LEU A 6 13.06 -3.00 6.90
CA LEU A 6 13.19 -3.76 5.65
C LEU A 6 11.94 -3.49 4.82
N GLN A 7 12.05 -2.59 3.85
CA GLN A 7 10.93 -2.23 3.00
C GLN A 7 10.63 -3.44 2.11
N PRO A 8 9.36 -3.85 1.98
CA PRO A 8 8.99 -4.93 1.10
C PRO A 8 9.43 -4.64 -0.34
N ALA A 9 9.97 -5.64 -1.01
CA ALA A 9 10.30 -5.53 -2.42
C ALA A 9 9.06 -5.10 -3.23
N GLY A 10 9.19 -4.02 -4.00
CA GLY A 10 8.11 -3.43 -4.78
C GLY A 10 7.36 -2.27 -4.11
N PHE A 11 7.70 -1.91 -2.86
CA PHE A 11 7.13 -0.76 -2.16
C PHE A 11 7.40 0.57 -2.90
N ASP A 12 8.65 0.89 -3.24
CA ASP A 12 8.99 2.12 -3.98
C ASP A 12 8.31 2.19 -5.35
N ALA A 13 8.19 1.05 -6.03
CA ALA A 13 7.53 0.97 -7.32
C ALA A 13 6.03 1.26 -7.18
N LEU A 14 5.41 0.82 -6.08
CA LEU A 14 4.04 1.14 -5.76
C LEU A 14 3.86 2.62 -5.41
N GLN A 15 4.75 3.19 -4.58
CA GLN A 15 4.76 4.63 -4.26
C GLN A 15 4.82 5.49 -5.53
N ARG A 16 5.71 5.13 -6.46
CA ARG A 16 5.83 5.81 -7.76
C ARG A 16 4.58 5.66 -8.64
N ALA A 17 3.84 4.56 -8.53
CA ALA A 17 2.63 4.31 -9.31
C ALA A 17 1.38 5.04 -8.77
N LEU A 18 1.42 5.43 -7.49
CA LEU A 18 0.33 6.09 -6.76
C LEU A 18 0.81 7.43 -6.15
N PRO A 19 1.36 8.38 -6.93
CA PRO A 19 1.93 9.62 -6.39
C PRO A 19 0.90 10.55 -5.73
N GLU A 20 -0.38 10.32 -6.02
CA GLU A 20 -1.51 11.08 -5.48
C GLU A 20 -1.91 10.66 -4.06
N TYR A 21 -1.37 9.53 -3.59
CA TYR A 21 -1.77 8.86 -2.34
C TYR A 21 -0.57 8.74 -1.40
N ASP A 22 -0.86 8.76 -0.11
CA ASP A 22 0.14 8.43 0.91
C ASP A 22 0.16 6.91 1.13
N VAL A 23 1.33 6.30 0.95
CA VAL A 23 1.52 4.85 1.00
C VAL A 23 2.37 4.53 2.22
N ARG A 24 1.75 3.90 3.23
CA ARG A 24 2.36 3.68 4.54
C ARG A 24 2.33 2.22 4.92
N ILE A 25 3.36 1.79 5.65
CA ILE A 25 3.36 0.48 6.32
C ILE A 25 3.07 0.74 7.79
N GLU A 26 2.01 0.14 8.29
CA GLU A 26 1.64 0.21 9.70
C GLU A 26 1.75 -1.16 10.36
N LEU A 27 2.21 -1.16 11.61
CA LEU A 27 2.18 -2.34 12.45
C LEU A 27 0.77 -2.47 13.03
N ARG A 28 0.08 -3.57 12.72
CA ARG A 28 -1.19 -3.92 13.38
C ARG A 28 -0.88 -4.83 14.59
N ASN A 29 -1.58 -4.56 15.70
CA ASN A 29 -1.41 -5.10 17.06
C ASN A 29 -0.90 -6.56 17.22
N PHE A 30 -0.22 -6.79 18.37
CA PHE A 30 0.24 -8.04 19.04
C PHE A 30 0.98 -9.11 18.21
N ASP A 31 0.53 -9.46 17.01
CA ASP A 31 1.08 -10.55 16.18
C ASP A 31 2.27 -10.13 15.31
N ARG A 32 2.84 -8.94 15.54
CA ARG A 32 3.88 -8.35 14.67
C ARG A 32 3.45 -8.35 13.19
N ALA A 33 2.16 -8.19 12.95
CA ALA A 33 1.60 -8.15 11.61
C ALA A 33 1.78 -6.75 11.03
N PHE A 34 2.24 -6.67 9.79
CA PHE A 34 2.30 -5.41 9.05
C PHE A 34 1.09 -5.31 8.13
N ALA A 35 0.64 -4.11 7.84
CA ALA A 35 -0.29 -3.82 6.78
C ALA A 35 0.25 -2.64 5.96
N LEU A 36 0.04 -2.70 4.64
CA LEU A 36 0.25 -1.55 3.79
C LEU A 36 -1.08 -0.82 3.66
N LEU A 37 -1.07 0.49 3.92
CA LEU A 37 -2.19 1.39 3.78
C LEU A 37 -1.96 2.33 2.60
N ILE A 38 -3.03 2.56 1.84
CA ILE A 38 -3.11 3.60 0.82
C ILE A 38 -4.11 4.63 1.33
N LEU A 39 -3.62 5.82 1.63
CA LEU A 39 -4.39 6.92 2.18
C LEU A 39 -4.57 8.02 1.12
N ASP A 40 -5.74 8.66 1.11
CA ASP A 40 -5.95 9.87 0.31
C ASP A 40 -5.30 11.10 0.97
N ARG A 41 -5.46 12.27 0.33
CA ARG A 41 -4.90 13.55 0.80
C ARG A 41 -5.48 14.00 2.16
N ASP A 42 -6.66 13.49 2.53
CA ASP A 42 -7.31 13.77 3.81
C ASP A 42 -6.91 12.74 4.89
N GLY A 43 -6.01 11.81 4.56
CA GLY A 43 -5.56 10.74 5.45
C GLY A 43 -6.55 9.59 5.60
N ARG A 44 -7.58 9.49 4.74
CA ARG A 44 -8.57 8.41 4.79
C ARG A 44 -8.08 7.18 4.03
N GLU A 45 -8.31 6.01 4.60
CA GLU A 45 -7.96 4.74 3.96
C GLU A 45 -8.80 4.50 2.69
N VAL A 46 -8.11 4.40 1.55
CA VAL A 46 -8.68 4.06 0.24
C VAL A 46 -8.59 2.56 -0.02
N ALA A 47 -7.48 1.95 0.40
CA ALA A 47 -7.22 0.53 0.33
C ALA A 47 -6.18 0.10 1.36
N SER A 48 -6.21 -1.18 1.73
CA SER A 48 -5.16 -1.80 2.53
C SER A 48 -4.88 -3.23 2.05
N ILE A 49 -3.65 -3.68 2.30
CA ILE A 49 -3.25 -5.08 2.10
C ILE A 49 -2.52 -5.56 3.36
N ASP A 50 -2.76 -6.80 3.74
CA ASP A 50 -2.06 -7.44 4.85
C ASP A 50 -0.60 -7.76 4.48
N GLY A 51 0.22 -7.97 5.51
CA GLY A 51 1.65 -8.24 5.39
C GLY A 51 2.01 -9.54 4.65
N GLN A 52 1.13 -10.54 4.60
CA GLN A 52 1.38 -11.75 3.81
C GLN A 52 1.22 -11.43 2.33
N SER A 53 0.16 -10.70 1.98
CA SER A 53 -0.15 -10.24 0.62
C SER A 53 0.90 -9.25 0.09
N MET A 54 1.55 -8.46 0.95
CA MET A 54 2.64 -7.54 0.58
C MET A 54 3.82 -8.22 -0.12
N ARG A 55 4.04 -9.53 0.09
CA ARG A 55 5.07 -10.30 -0.63
C ARG A 55 4.85 -10.30 -2.16
N CYS A 56 3.61 -10.13 -2.59
CA CYS A 56 3.23 -10.09 -4.00
C CYS A 56 3.51 -8.75 -4.68
N LEU A 57 3.87 -7.69 -3.94
CA LEU A 57 4.21 -6.37 -4.51
C LEU A 57 5.41 -6.41 -5.47
N SER A 58 6.30 -7.39 -5.29
CA SER A 58 7.42 -7.65 -6.18
C SER A 58 6.98 -8.11 -7.58
N ARG A 59 5.79 -8.71 -7.70
CA ARG A 59 5.23 -9.21 -8.96
C ARG A 59 4.52 -8.07 -9.69
N LEU A 60 4.98 -7.78 -10.91
CA LEU A 60 4.47 -6.66 -11.71
C LEU A 60 2.95 -6.75 -11.97
N SER A 61 2.45 -7.94 -12.34
CA SER A 61 1.03 -8.15 -12.64
C SER A 61 0.15 -7.84 -11.43
N TRP A 62 0.50 -8.40 -10.28
CA TRP A 62 -0.24 -8.18 -9.04
C TRP A 62 -0.19 -6.71 -8.60
N ARG A 63 0.98 -6.07 -8.69
CA ARG A 63 1.13 -4.65 -8.38
C ARG A 63 0.26 -3.77 -9.28
N GLN A 64 0.18 -4.07 -10.58
CA GLN A 64 -0.64 -3.32 -11.52
C GLN A 64 -2.14 -3.49 -11.22
N GLU A 65 -2.58 -4.73 -10.98
CA GLU A 65 -3.97 -5.02 -10.58
C GLU A 65 -4.36 -4.28 -9.29
N PHE A 66 -3.44 -4.22 -8.33
CA PHE A 66 -3.64 -3.48 -7.08
C PHE A 66 -3.76 -1.97 -7.31
N VAL A 67 -2.87 -1.38 -8.10
CA VAL A 67 -2.94 0.05 -8.49
C VAL A 67 -4.28 0.37 -9.18
N ASP A 68 -4.74 -0.50 -10.07
CA ASP A 68 -6.01 -0.32 -10.77
C ASP A 68 -7.21 -0.49 -9.83
N ALA A 69 -7.12 -1.36 -8.83
CA ALA A 69 -8.13 -1.47 -7.77
C ALA A 69 -8.20 -0.19 -6.92
N VAL A 70 -7.06 0.36 -6.50
CA VAL A 70 -6.99 1.63 -5.74
C VAL A 70 -7.64 2.76 -6.53
N ARG A 71 -7.24 2.94 -7.80
CA ARG A 71 -7.77 4.01 -8.66
C ARG A 71 -9.27 3.87 -8.89
N ARG A 72 -9.77 2.64 -9.07
CA ARG A 72 -11.22 2.37 -9.19
C ARG A 72 -11.99 2.67 -7.90
N SER A 73 -11.42 2.33 -6.74
CA SER A 73 -12.02 2.63 -5.43
C SER A 73 -12.18 4.14 -5.23
N ALA A 74 -11.14 4.92 -5.56
CA ALA A 74 -11.18 6.37 -5.46
C ALA A 74 -12.26 7.01 -6.36
N ARG A 75 -12.38 6.55 -7.62
CA ARG A 75 -13.42 7.05 -8.55
C ARG A 75 -14.84 6.81 -8.06
N ARG A 76 -15.10 5.72 -7.32
CA ARG A 76 -16.44 5.46 -6.77
C ARG A 76 -16.79 6.38 -5.59
N ARG A 77 -15.78 6.91 -4.90
CA ARG A 77 -15.98 7.81 -3.75
C ARG A 77 -16.09 9.28 -4.14
N ASN A 78 -15.57 9.66 -5.32
CA ASN A 78 -15.71 10.99 -5.93
C ASN A 78 -16.53 10.88 -7.23
N PRO A 79 -17.88 10.86 -7.14
CA PRO A 79 -18.74 11.05 -8.31
C PRO A 79 -18.65 12.48 -8.86
#